data_AF-L7EB35-F1
#
_entry.id   AF-L7EB35-F1
#
_cell.length_a   1.000
_cell.length_b   1.000
_cell.length_c   1.000
_cell.angle_alpha   90.00
_cell.angle_beta   90.00
_cell.angle_gamma   90.00
#
_symmetry.space_group_name_H-M   'P 1'
#
loop_
_entity.id
_entity.type
_entity.pdbx_description
1 polymer ?
#
loop_
_entity_poly.entity_id
_entity_poly.type
_entity_poly.pdbx_seq_one_letter_code
_entity_poly.pdbx_strand_id
1 'polypeptide(L)' 'MNAQEELQLQEHLQAIGKILARNTPQEQWKDFEAIELAVREHLLTTVSPAISSIFWTKLREQRQLEPEKSTVSWEK' A
#
# COMPACT_ATOMS: atom_id res chain seq x y z
N MET A 1 -5.81 -3.96 15.12
CA MET A 1 -4.50 -3.45 15.57
C MET A 1 -4.56 -3.27 17.07
N ASN A 2 -3.46 -3.50 17.76
CA ASN A 2 -3.31 -3.11 19.17
C ASN A 2 -2.79 -1.66 19.27
N ALA A 3 -2.76 -1.10 20.47
CA ALA A 3 -2.38 0.30 20.69
C ALA A 3 -0.94 0.63 20.22
N GLN A 4 -0.02 -0.32 20.35
CA GLN A 4 1.35 -0.14 19.86
C GLN A 4 1.38 -0.11 18.33
N GLU A 5 0.64 -1.00 17.66
CA GLU A 5 0.52 -1.01 16.21
C GLU A 5 -0.14 0.27 15.67
N GLU A 6 -1.13 0.82 16.38
CA GLU A 6 -1.76 2.11 16.04
C GLU A 6 -0.76 3.28 16.12
N LEU A 7 0.03 3.33 17.19
CA LEU A 7 1.06 4.36 17.35
C LEU A 7 2.12 4.27 16.24
N GLN A 8 2.63 3.05 15.98
CA GLN A 8 3.61 2.83 14.92
C GLN A 8 3.05 3.21 13.55
N LEU A 9 1.81 2.83 13.25
CA LEU A 9 1.16 3.22 12.00
C LEU A 9 1.08 4.75 11.87
N GLN A 10 0.67 5.44 12.94
CA GLN A 10 0.59 6.90 12.94
C GLN A 10 1.96 7.56 12.69
N GLU A 11 3.02 7.10 13.36
CA GLU A 11 4.38 7.60 13.16
C GLU A 11 4.86 7.41 11.71
N HIS A 12 4.59 6.24 11.13
CA HIS A 12 4.93 5.95 9.75
C HIS A 12 4.14 6.80 8.76
N LEU A 13 2.83 6.98 8.96
CA LEU A 13 1.99 7.84 8.12
C LEU A 13 2.48 9.30 8.16
N GLN A 14 2.85 9.81 9.34
CA GLN A 14 3.43 11.15 9.45
C GLN A 14 4.78 11.27 8.74
N ALA A 15 5.64 10.26 8.85
CA ALA A 15 6.93 10.25 8.17
C ALA A 15 6.75 10.24 6.65
N ILE A 16 5.87 9.38 6.13
CA ILE A 16 5.52 9.31 4.71
C ILE A 16 4.98 10.67 4.26
N GLY A 17 3.99 11.24 4.97
CA GLY A 17 3.40 12.53 4.61
C GLY A 17 4.42 13.67 4.51
N LYS A 18 5.37 13.75 5.45
CA LYS A 18 6.46 14.73 5.40
C LYS A 18 7.37 14.56 4.17
N ILE A 19 7.65 13.32 3.78
CA ILE A 19 8.46 13.04 2.59
C ILE A 19 7.70 13.43 1.33
N LEU A 20 6.44 13.03 1.20
CA LEU A 20 5.62 13.34 0.03
C LEU A 20 5.45 14.86 -0.13
N ALA A 21 5.15 15.57 0.95
CA ALA A 21 5.07 17.03 0.96
C ALA A 21 6.37 17.71 0.46
N ARG A 22 7.55 17.25 0.91
CA ARG A 22 8.83 17.81 0.45
C ARG A 22 9.10 17.59 -1.05
N ASN A 23 8.43 16.61 -1.66
CA ASN A 23 8.55 16.29 -3.08
C ASN A 23 7.36 16.80 -3.91
N THR A 24 6.46 17.58 -3.31
CA THR A 24 5.35 18.24 -4.01
C THR A 24 5.79 19.63 -4.49
N PRO A 25 5.78 19.93 -5.80
CA PRO A 25 6.16 21.24 -6.35
C PRO A 25 5.32 22.39 -5.80
N GLN A 26 5.89 23.60 -5.72
CA GLN A 26 5.24 24.78 -5.12
C GLN A 26 3.88 25.10 -5.78
N GLU A 27 3.76 24.86 -7.09
CA GLU A 27 2.56 25.09 -7.88
C GLU A 27 1.36 24.26 -7.39
N GLN A 28 1.63 23.10 -6.77
CA GLN A 28 0.63 22.19 -6.22
C GLN A 28 0.22 22.54 -4.77
N TRP A 29 0.73 23.65 -4.20
CA TRP A 29 0.36 24.14 -2.85
C TRP A 29 -0.62 25.32 -2.88
N LYS A 30 -1.15 25.67 -4.04
CA LYS A 30 -1.88 26.92 -4.28
C LYS A 30 -3.22 27.01 -3.55
N ASP A 31 -3.96 25.91 -3.53
CA ASP A 31 -5.29 25.80 -2.94
C ASP A 31 -5.59 24.35 -2.55
N PHE A 32 -6.77 24.13 -1.98
CA PHE A 32 -7.19 22.81 -1.52
C PHE A 32 -7.26 21.79 -2.66
N GLU A 33 -7.73 22.18 -3.85
CA GLU A 33 -7.86 21.29 -5.01
C GLU A 33 -6.48 20.84 -5.50
N ALA A 34 -5.52 21.76 -5.60
CA ALA A 34 -4.14 21.44 -5.98
C ALA A 34 -3.48 20.50 -4.96
N ILE A 35 -3.70 20.72 -3.67
CA ILE A 35 -3.17 19.85 -2.60
C ILE A 35 -3.80 18.45 -2.67
N GLU A 36 -5.12 18.37 -2.85
CA GLU A 36 -5.85 17.10 -2.96
C GLU A 36 -5.37 16.30 -4.17
N LEU A 37 -5.17 16.97 -5.31
CA LEU A 37 -4.62 16.36 -6.52
C LEU A 37 -3.21 15.80 -6.27
N ALA A 38 -2.33 16.58 -5.65
CA ALA A 38 -0.98 16.13 -5.31
C ALA A 38 -0.98 14.92 -4.36
N VAL A 39 -1.85 14.93 -3.34
CA VAL A 39 -2.01 13.79 -2.43
C VAL A 39 -2.48 12.55 -3.20
N ARG A 40 -3.49 12.70 -4.07
CA ARG A 40 -3.98 11.60 -4.91
C ARG A 40 -2.89 11.04 -5.82
N GLU A 41 -2.10 11.90 -6.47
CA GLU A 41 -0.99 11.49 -7.32
C GLU A 41 0.04 10.66 -6.53
N HIS A 42 0.45 11.13 -5.35
CA HIS A 42 1.37 10.38 -4.48
C HIS A 42 0.80 9.04 -4.02
N LEU A 43 -0.50 8.99 -3.68
CA LEU A 43 -1.16 7.74 -3.32
C LEU A 43 -1.12 6.74 -4.47
N LEU A 44 -1.52 7.17 -5.68
CA LEU A 44 -1.59 6.29 -6.84
C LEU A 44 -0.22 5.79 -7.31
N THR A 45 0.79 6.67 -7.30
CA THR A 45 2.09 6.38 -7.93
C THR A 45 3.12 5.80 -6.97
N THR A 46 3.01 6.09 -5.67
CA THR A 46 4.03 5.73 -4.68
C THR A 46 3.48 4.83 -3.58
N VAL A 47 2.43 5.27 -2.89
CA VAL A 47 1.97 4.59 -1.66
C VAL A 47 1.22 3.29 -1.99
N SER A 48 0.21 3.36 -2.86
CA SER A 48 -0.63 2.21 -3.20
C SER A 48 0.16 1.04 -3.79
N PRO A 49 1.11 1.24 -4.74
CA PRO A 49 1.95 0.14 -5.23
C PRO A 49 2.79 -0.50 -4.13
N ALA A 50 3.43 0.30 -3.28
CA ALA A 50 4.27 -0.20 -2.18
C ALA A 50 3.45 -1.05 -1.20
N ILE A 51 2.28 -0.57 -0.78
CA ILE A 51 1.38 -1.34 0.09
C ILE A 51 0.89 -2.61 -0.62
N SER A 52 0.38 -2.48 -1.85
CA SER A 52 -0.19 -3.60 -2.60
C SER A 52 0.81 -4.74 -2.79
N SER A 53 2.10 -4.42 -2.98
CA SER A 53 3.16 -5.43 -3.11
C SER A 53 3.27 -6.39 -1.92
N ILE A 54 3.00 -5.90 -0.70
CA ILE A 54 3.00 -6.70 0.54
C ILE A 54 1.83 -7.70 0.51
N PHE A 55 0.64 -7.21 0.14
CA PHE A 55 -0.56 -8.05 0.04
C PHE A 55 -0.46 -9.08 -1.09
N TRP A 56 0.11 -8.71 -2.24
CA TRP A 56 0.35 -9.66 -3.34
C TRP A 56 1.31 -10.77 -2.93
N THR A 57 2.33 -10.43 -2.15
CA THR A 57 3.26 -11.43 -1.62
C THR A 57 2.55 -12.38 -0.66
N LYS A 58 1.70 -11.86 0.24
CA LYS A 58 0.86 -12.69 1.12
C LYS A 58 -0.10 -13.60 0.35
N LEU A 59 -0.75 -13.10 -0.69
CA LEU A 59 -1.64 -13.90 -1.54
C LEU A 59 -0.89 -15.04 -2.24
N ARG A 60 0.34 -14.78 -2.72
CA ARG A 60 1.18 -15.81 -3.34
C ARG A 60 1.64 -16.86 -2.33
N GLU A 61 2.03 -16.46 -1.12
CA GLU A 61 2.37 -17.39 -0.03
C GLU A 61 1.19 -18.31 0.27
N GLN A 62 -0.02 -17.77 0.41
CA GLN A 62 -1.23 -18.57 0.65
C GLN A 62 -1.52 -19.56 -0.48
N ARG A 63 -1.38 -19.14 -1.74
CA ARG A 63 -1.58 -20.03 -2.90
C ARG A 63 -0.53 -21.13 -3.03
N GLN A 64 0.70 -20.89 -2.57
CA GLN A 64 1.76 -21.90 -2.56
C GLN A 64 1.65 -22.87 -1.37
N LEU A 65 1.04 -22.43 -0.26
CA LEU A 65 0.71 -23.25 0.90
C LEU A 65 -0.57 -24.08 0.73
N GLU A 66 -1.32 -23.87 -0.35
CA GLU A 66 -2.38 -24.75 -0.83
C GLU A 66 -1.79 -25.71 -1.89
N PRO A 67 -1.10 -26.81 -1.49
CA PRO A 67 -0.69 -27.81 -2.47
C PRO A 67 -1.96 -28.52 -2.92
N GLU A 68 -2.21 -28.52 -4.23
CA GLU A 68 -2.75 -29.69 -4.94
C GLU A 68 -3.81 -30.51 -4.19
N LYS A 69 -4.84 -29.89 -3.57
CA LYS A 69 -6.06 -30.59 -3.12
C LYS A 69 -6.99 -30.85 -4.30
N SER A 70 -6.40 -31.08 -5.46
CA SER A 70 -7.06 -31.51 -6.67
C SER A 70 -6.32 -32.73 -7.21
N THR A 71 -6.11 -33.72 -6.35
CA THR A 71 -6.05 -35.10 -6.81
C THR A 71 -7.42 -35.45 -7.39
N VAL A 72 -7.73 -34.96 -8.59
CA VAL A 72 -8.70 -35.65 -9.43
C VAL A 72 -7.91 -36.74 -10.12
N SER A 73 -7.91 -37.91 -9.48
CA SER A 73 -7.55 -39.16 -10.15
C SER A 73 -8.57 -39.38 -11.26
N TRP A 74 -8.15 -39.18 -12.50
CA TRP A 74 -8.84 -39.74 -13.66
C TRP A 74 -8.25 -41.13 -13.95
N GLU A 75 -8.28 -42.03 -12.98
CA GLU A 75 -7.97 -43.43 -13.26
C GLU A 75 -9.15 -44.10 -13.98
N LYS A 76 -8.93 -44.21 -15.29
CA LYS A 76 -9.33 -45.24 -16.27
C LYS A 76 -10.80 -45.40 -16.64
#